data_AF-A0A930U604-F1
#
_entry.id   AF-A0A930U604-F1
#
_cell.length_a   1.000
_cell.length_b   1.000
_cell.length_c   1.000
_cell.angle_alpha   90.00
_cell.angle_beta   90.00
_cell.angle_gamma   90.00
#
_symmetry.space_group_name_H-M   'P 1'
#
loop_
_entity.id
_entity.type
_entity.pdbx_description
1 polymer ?
#
loop_
_entity_poly.entity_id
_entity_poly.type
_entity_poly.pdbx_seq_one_letter_code
_entity_poly.pdbx_strand_id
1 'polypeptide(L)' 'LVKATATRLATDLKATLSPWTVLGPAPAFIPRIAHRHRWQILVKGPAGREPWPDLTYLHARCPQGVSLTLDVDPLELL' A
#
# COMPACT_ATOMS: atom_id res chain seq x y z
N LEU A 1 -0.86 15.38 -2.37
CA LEU A 1 -1.65 14.37 -3.11
C LEU A 1 -1.35 12.95 -2.65
N VAL A 2 -0.12 12.43 -2.87
CA VAL A 2 0.26 11.04 -2.54
C VAL A 2 -0.06 10.62 -1.10
N LYS A 3 0.33 11.43 -0.09
CA LYS A 3 0.01 11.17 1.33
C LYS A 3 -1.48 10.98 1.57
N ALA A 4 -2.31 11.90 1.06
CA ALA A 4 -3.75 11.85 1.25
C ALA A 4 -4.37 10.62 0.58
N THR A 5 -3.90 10.26 -0.62
CA THR A 5 -4.30 9.02 -1.29
C THR A 5 -3.91 7.80 -0.44
N ALA A 6 -2.67 7.73 0.04
CA ALA A 6 -2.21 6.63 0.90
C ALA A 6 -3.03 6.51 2.20
N THR A 7 -3.36 7.64 2.85
CA THR A 7 -4.23 7.65 4.03
C THR A 7 -5.61 7.10 3.73
N ARG A 8 -6.24 7.53 2.63
CA ARG A 8 -7.57 7.03 2.24
C ARG A 8 -7.54 5.52 2.00
N LEU A 9 -6.60 5.05 1.16
CA LEU A 9 -6.48 3.62 0.86
C LEU A 9 -6.21 2.80 2.12
N ALA A 10 -5.34 3.26 3.03
CA ALA A 10 -5.06 2.55 4.28
C ALA A 10 -6.31 2.43 5.18
N THR A 11 -7.15 3.47 5.23
CA THR A 11 -8.43 3.42 5.97
C THR A 11 -9.38 2.41 5.36
N ASP A 12 -9.53 2.42 4.04
CA ASP A 12 -10.38 1.46 3.32
C ASP A 12 -9.92 0.02 3.54
N LEU A 13 -8.60 -0.21 3.44
CA LEU A 13 -7.98 -1.51 3.66
C LEU A 13 -8.21 -2.00 5.09
N LYS A 14 -8.00 -1.15 6.11
CA LYS A 14 -8.27 -1.51 7.51
C LYS A 14 -9.72 -1.93 7.77
N ALA A 15 -10.66 -1.35 7.04
CA ALA A 15 -12.08 -1.66 7.19
C ALA A 15 -12.50 -2.95 6.46
N THR A 16 -11.75 -3.38 5.44
CA THR A 16 -12.18 -4.45 4.51
C THR A 16 -11.32 -5.70 4.59
N LEU A 17 -10.05 -5.57 4.97
CA LEU A 17 -9.11 -6.68 5.05
C LEU A 17 -9.07 -7.27 6.46
N SER A 18 -9.86 -8.32 6.68
CA SER A 18 -9.74 -9.22 7.82
C SER A 18 -9.42 -10.63 7.30
N PRO A 19 -8.48 -11.39 7.90
CA PRO A 19 -7.76 -11.14 9.15
C PRO A 19 -6.38 -10.48 8.97
N TRP A 20 -6.19 -9.68 7.92
CA TRP A 20 -4.90 -9.08 7.60
C TRP A 20 -4.67 -7.83 8.44
N THR A 21 -3.42 -7.61 8.88
CA THR A 21 -3.02 -6.41 9.59
C THR A 21 -2.50 -5.36 8.62
N VAL A 22 -3.09 -4.17 8.62
CA VAL A 22 -2.66 -3.06 7.76
C VAL A 22 -1.84 -2.05 8.56
N LEU A 23 -0.58 -1.87 8.18
CA LEU A 23 0.39 -0.95 8.77
C LEU A 23 0.62 0.27 7.87
N GLY A 24 0.81 1.44 8.48
CA GLY A 24 0.91 2.71 7.79
C GLY A 24 -0.42 3.45 7.63
N PRO A 25 -0.48 4.45 6.73
CA PRO A 25 0.50 4.78 5.69
C PRO A 25 1.78 5.42 6.25
N ALA A 26 2.92 5.19 5.62
CA ALA A 26 4.21 5.79 5.98
C ALA A 26 4.96 6.30 4.74
N PRO A 27 5.87 7.27 4.87
CA PRO A 27 6.84 7.55 3.81
C PRO A 27 7.60 6.26 3.44
N ALA A 28 7.90 6.07 2.16
CA ALA A 28 8.82 5.01 1.75
C ALA A 28 10.24 5.31 2.26
N PHE A 29 11.09 4.29 2.41
CA PHE A 29 12.44 4.45 2.93
C PHE A 29 13.26 5.50 2.18
N ILE A 30 13.16 5.51 0.85
CA ILE A 30 13.60 6.62 0.01
C ILE A 30 12.39 7.54 -0.25
N PRO A 31 12.23 8.65 0.50
CA PRO A 31 10.96 9.37 0.50
C PRO A 31 10.75 10.18 -0.77
N ARG A 32 11.83 10.46 -1.52
CA ARG A 32 11.79 11.24 -2.76
C ARG A 32 12.87 10.79 -3.76
N ILE A 33 12.44 10.46 -4.98
CA ILE A 33 13.33 10.21 -6.14
C ILE A 33 12.85 11.10 -7.28
N ALA A 34 13.75 11.88 -7.91
CA ALA A 34 13.40 12.77 -9.02
C ALA A 34 12.13 13.60 -8.77
N HIS A 35 12.03 14.23 -7.59
CA HIS A 35 10.89 15.05 -7.14
C HIS A 35 9.56 14.31 -6.91
N ARG A 36 9.52 12.97 -6.98
CA ARG A 36 8.32 12.18 -6.71
C ARG A 36 8.32 11.69 -5.26
N HIS A 37 7.29 12.07 -4.50
CA HIS A 37 7.10 11.58 -3.14
C HIS A 37 6.61 10.13 -3.16
N ARG A 38 7.23 9.28 -2.33
CA ARG A 38 6.87 7.87 -2.20
C ARG A 38 6.29 7.59 -0.82
N TRP A 39 5.16 6.89 -0.80
CA TRP A 39 4.47 6.45 0.40
C TRP A 39 4.15 4.96 0.24
N GLN A 40 4.07 4.26 1.35
CA GLN A 40 3.81 2.82 1.39
C GLN A 40 2.76 2.47 2.46
N ILE A 41 2.08 1.36 2.22
CA ILE A 41 1.16 0.69 3.13
C ILE A 41 1.60 -0.77 3.15
N LEU A 42 1.83 -1.31 4.33
CA LEU A 42 2.25 -2.69 4.49
C LEU A 42 1.07 -3.53 4.97
N VAL A 43 0.70 -4.56 4.23
CA VAL A 43 -0.39 -5.48 4.58
C VAL A 43 0.22 -6.81 4.99
N LYS A 44 0.07 -7.18 6.26
CA LYS A 44 0.63 -8.41 6.86
C LYS A 44 -0.46 -9.46 7.03
N GLY A 45 -0.26 -10.63 6.43
CA GLY A 45 -1.13 -11.79 6.60
C GLY A 45 -0.63 -12.70 7.71
N PRO A 46 -1.45 -13.68 8.12
CA PRO A 46 -0.99 -14.83 8.89
C PRO A 46 0.09 -15.59 8.10
N ALA A 47 1.14 -16.08 8.78
CA ALA A 47 2.20 -16.85 8.14
C ALA A 47 1.64 -18.06 7.39
N GLY A 48 2.12 -18.29 6.15
CA GLY A 48 1.72 -19.44 5.32
C GLY A 48 0.28 -19.39 4.78
N ARG A 49 -0.40 -18.23 4.84
CA ARG A 49 -1.78 -18.11 4.38
C ARG A 49 -1.85 -17.59 2.95
N GLU A 50 -2.05 -18.53 2.04
CA GLU A 50 -2.63 -18.26 0.72
C GLU A 50 -4.15 -18.53 0.74
N PRO A 51 -4.94 -17.88 -0.13
CA PRO A 51 -4.52 -16.90 -1.14
C PRO A 51 -4.32 -15.48 -0.58
N TRP A 52 -3.42 -14.72 -1.21
CA TRP A 52 -3.28 -13.28 -0.97
C TRP A 52 -4.54 -12.54 -1.42
N PRO A 53 -4.93 -11.45 -0.73
CA PRO A 53 -6.09 -10.66 -1.14
C PRO A 53 -5.81 -10.00 -2.50
N ASP A 54 -6.81 -10.00 -3.38
CA ASP A 54 -6.74 -9.22 -4.61
C ASP A 54 -6.89 -7.73 -4.29
N LEU A 55 -5.81 -6.98 -4.48
CA LEU A 55 -5.75 -5.54 -4.25
C LEU A 55 -5.69 -4.73 -5.56
N THR A 56 -5.84 -5.37 -6.72
CA THR A 56 -5.75 -4.71 -8.04
C THR A 56 -6.81 -3.61 -8.21
N TYR A 57 -7.97 -3.75 -7.55
CA TYR A 57 -9.03 -2.74 -7.56
C TYR A 57 -8.57 -1.36 -7.02
N LEU A 58 -7.50 -1.31 -6.23
CA LEU A 58 -6.97 -0.05 -5.69
C LEU A 58 -6.42 0.88 -6.78
N HIS A 59 -6.01 0.35 -7.94
CA HIS A 59 -5.55 1.18 -9.05
C HIS A 59 -6.62 2.16 -9.51
N ALA A 60 -7.89 1.74 -9.56
CA ALA A 60 -9.02 2.60 -9.93
C ALA A 60 -9.31 3.69 -8.88
N ARG A 61 -8.81 3.54 -7.66
CA ARG A 61 -9.00 4.51 -6.56
C ARG A 61 -7.88 5.55 -6.49
N CYS A 62 -6.87 5.46 -7.35
CA CYS A 62 -5.79 6.44 -7.45
C CYS A 62 -6.19 7.60 -8.38
N PRO A 63 -6.06 8.87 -7.93
CA PRO A 63 -6.28 10.02 -8.81
C PRO A 63 -5.16 10.14 -9.85
N GLN A 64 -5.42 10.92 -10.91
CA GLN A 64 -4.38 11.30 -11.87
C GLN A 64 -3.16 11.91 -11.16
N GLY A 65 -1.96 11.46 -11.52
CA GLY A 65 -0.71 11.89 -10.88
C GLY A 65 -0.26 11.04 -9.68
N VAL A 66 -1.00 10.00 -9.30
CA VAL A 66 -0.55 9.00 -8.31
C VAL A 66 -0.47 7.63 -8.98
N SER A 67 0.75 7.09 -9.08
CA SER A 67 0.98 5.69 -9.48
C SER A 67 0.98 4.78 -8.26
N LEU A 68 0.31 3.63 -8.37
CA LEU A 68 0.32 2.57 -7.37
C LEU A 68 1.11 1.37 -7.91
N THR A 69 1.90 0.73 -7.05
CA THR A 69 2.54 -0.56 -7.30
C THR A 69 2.11 -1.50 -6.19
N LEU A 70 1.79 -2.74 -6.54
CA LEU A 70 1.50 -3.82 -5.60
C LEU A 70 2.68 -4.78 -5.65
N ASP A 71 3.31 -4.98 -4.49
CA ASP A 71 4.45 -5.88 -4.33
C ASP A 71 4.06 -6.97 -3.33
N VAL A 72 4.02 -8.21 -3.80
CA VAL A 72 3.64 -9.39 -3.01
C VAL A 72 4.93 -10.10 -2.63
N ASP A 73 5.17 -10.23 -1.33
CA ASP A 73 6.42 -10.73 -0.75
C ASP A 73 7.66 -9.93 -1.24
N PRO A 74 7.74 -8.62 -0.92
CA PRO A 74 8.82 -7.77 -1.38
C PRO A 74 10.16 -8.29 -0.86
N LEU A 75 11.09 -8.61 -1.77
CA LEU A 75 12.47 -8.98 -1.43
C LEU A 75 13.24 -7.84 -0.75
N GLU A 76 12.80 -6.59 -0.97
CA GLU A 76 13.38 -5.40 -0.38
C GLU A 76 12.33 -4.56 0.35
N LEU A 77 12.41 -4.53 1.68
CA LEU A 77 11.72 -3.54 2.52
C LEU A 77 12.64 -2.38 2.92
N LEU A 78 13.84 -2.32 2.31
CA LEU A 78 14.93 -1.44 2.69
C LEU A 78 14.53 0.02 2.58
#